data_AF-A0A932BAX5-F1
#
_entry.id   AF-A0A932BAX5-F1
#
_cell.length_a   1.000
_cell.length_b   1.000
_cell.length_c   1.000
_cell.angle_alpha   90.00
_cell.angle_beta   90.00
_cell.angle_gamma   90.00
#
_symmetry.space_group_name_H-M   'P 1'
#
loop_
_entity.id
_entity.type
_entity.pdbx_description
1 polymer ?
#
loop_
_entity_poly.entity_id
_entity_poly.type
_entity_poly.pdbx_seq_one_letter_code
_entity_poly.pdbx_strand_id
1 'polypeptide(L)'
;MNPDHPRTVLLQRTALICALLVFSIVGISAYIRLSAAGLGCAPWPQCYAQALPATPSASIDVLRLMHRLLAVALLPLVLLLLVGAFKRKPEPWDQRWTAVWALVVTLFLAVLGRWTVGAKIPAIALGNLLGGFLLFALCARMAFSEARQGTGSAPDLARGWRLAASVAVVVQVALGGLVSSTLAGLSCPDLIGCALPSPVSWDALNPWHVPQVDPSAWPINPQGALVHLLHRCMGLITVVLVTITAWHLLKGRQRRTGMVLLVLIALQLGLGILLVVAGLPLAAALAHNLLAALLLASLLALP
;
A
#
# COMPACT_ATOMS: atom_id res chain seq x y z
N MET A 1 -22.05 31.46 16.58
CA MET A 1 -21.68 30.24 15.83
C MET A 1 -20.75 30.64 14.69
N ASN A 2 -19.57 30.04 14.60
CA ASN A 2 -18.61 30.36 13.54
C ASN A 2 -19.11 29.78 12.19
N PRO A 3 -19.40 30.60 11.16
CA PRO A 3 -19.93 30.12 9.87
C PRO A 3 -18.99 29.14 9.13
N ASP A 4 -17.73 29.04 9.54
CA ASP A 4 -16.75 28.11 8.96
C ASP A 4 -16.85 26.67 9.49
N HIS A 5 -17.53 26.45 10.61
CA HIS A 5 -17.66 25.11 11.22
C HIS A 5 -18.38 24.08 10.33
N PRO A 6 -19.58 24.35 9.75
CA PRO A 6 -20.27 23.38 8.91
C PRO A 6 -19.51 23.06 7.61
N ARG A 7 -18.79 24.04 7.04
CA ARG A 7 -17.95 23.84 5.85
C ARG A 7 -16.76 22.92 6.12
N THR A 8 -16.19 23.01 7.32
CA THR A 8 -15.07 22.17 7.75
C THR A 8 -15.48 20.71 7.91
N VAL A 9 -16.62 20.48 8.58
CA VAL A 9 -17.18 19.14 8.77
C VAL A 9 -17.52 18.49 7.42
N LEU A 10 -18.04 19.27 6.47
CA LEU A 10 -18.32 18.75 5.12
C LEU A 10 -17.03 18.29 4.41
N LEU A 11 -15.97 19.09 4.41
CA LEU A 11 -14.70 18.73 3.76
C LEU A 11 -14.04 17.51 4.39
N GLN A 12 -14.06 17.39 5.72
CA GLN A 12 -13.56 16.21 6.40
C GLN A 12 -14.37 14.95 6.07
N ARG A 13 -15.70 15.06 6.01
CA ARG A 13 -16.57 13.96 5.59
C ARG A 13 -16.28 13.56 4.15
N THR A 14 -16.10 14.52 3.25
CA THR A 14 -15.69 14.25 1.87
C THR A 14 -14.32 13.57 1.81
N ALA A 15 -13.35 14.02 2.61
CA ALA A 15 -12.02 13.40 2.67
C ALA A 15 -12.06 11.98 3.24
N LEU A 16 -12.91 11.73 4.24
CA LEU A 16 -13.15 10.39 4.78
C LEU A 16 -13.78 9.48 3.72
N ILE A 17 -14.79 9.95 3.00
CA ILE A 17 -15.38 9.22 1.88
C ILE A 17 -14.32 8.91 0.82
N CYS A 18 -13.47 9.89 0.47
CA CYS A 18 -12.35 9.65 -0.45
C CYS A 18 -11.38 8.59 0.08
N ALA A 19 -11.01 8.65 1.37
CA ALA A 19 -10.10 7.68 1.97
C ALA A 19 -10.70 6.26 1.94
N LEU A 20 -11.99 6.11 2.27
CA LEU A 20 -12.69 4.83 2.20
C LEU A 20 -12.77 4.30 0.76
N LEU A 21 -13.11 5.16 -0.21
CA LEU A 21 -13.13 4.80 -1.63
C LEU A 21 -11.76 4.34 -2.12
N VAL A 22 -10.69 5.09 -1.81
CA VAL A 22 -9.33 4.72 -2.20
C VAL A 22 -8.90 3.41 -1.54
N PHE A 23 -9.24 3.19 -0.27
CA PHE A 23 -8.97 1.93 0.42
C PHE A 23 -9.66 0.74 -0.26
N SER A 24 -10.93 0.91 -0.66
CA SER A 24 -11.65 -0.09 -1.45
C SER A 24 -11.01 -0.33 -2.81
N ILE A 25 -10.63 0.73 -3.54
CA ILE A 25 -9.93 0.64 -4.83
C ILE A 25 -8.63 -0.13 -4.70
N VAL A 26 -7.81 0.19 -3.68
CA VAL A 26 -6.54 -0.50 -3.41
C VAL A 26 -6.77 -1.97 -3.08
N GLY A 27 -7.76 -2.29 -2.25
CA GLY A 27 -8.11 -3.68 -1.91
C GLY A 27 -8.58 -4.49 -3.10
N ILE A 28 -9.48 -3.91 -3.90
CA ILE A 28 -9.96 -4.52 -5.15
C ILE A 28 -8.79 -4.74 -6.13
N SER A 29 -7.95 -3.72 -6.31
CA SER A 29 -6.78 -3.79 -7.20
C SER A 29 -5.80 -4.87 -6.77
N ALA A 30 -5.53 -4.96 -5.46
CA ALA A 30 -4.69 -6.00 -4.88
C ALA A 30 -5.29 -7.39 -5.09
N TYR A 31 -6.59 -7.57 -4.85
CA TYR A 31 -7.27 -8.84 -5.08
C TYR A 31 -7.15 -9.29 -6.53
N ILE A 32 -7.49 -8.44 -7.51
CA ILE A 32 -7.41 -8.77 -8.95
C ILE A 32 -5.98 -9.19 -9.32
N ARG A 33 -4.96 -8.50 -8.81
CA ARG A 33 -3.55 -8.81 -9.07
C ARG A 33 -3.14 -10.13 -8.44
N LEU A 34 -3.44 -10.34 -7.16
CA LEU A 34 -3.07 -11.53 -6.40
C LEU A 34 -3.79 -12.79 -6.92
N SER A 35 -5.06 -12.66 -7.33
CA SER A 35 -5.80 -13.75 -7.97
C SER A 35 -5.23 -14.11 -9.34
N ALA A 36 -4.82 -13.11 -10.13
CA ALA A 36 -4.15 -13.34 -11.42
C ALA A 36 -2.77 -14.01 -11.27
N ALA A 37 -2.11 -13.83 -10.12
CA ALA A 37 -0.87 -14.52 -9.76
C ALA A 37 -1.09 -15.97 -9.27
N GLY A 38 -2.33 -16.46 -9.19
CA GLY A 38 -2.65 -17.85 -8.86
C GLY A 38 -2.80 -18.17 -7.36
N LEU A 39 -2.76 -17.17 -6.47
CA LEU A 39 -2.77 -17.37 -4.99
C LEU A 39 -4.09 -17.92 -4.41
N GLY A 40 -5.10 -18.17 -5.24
CA GLY A 40 -6.41 -18.69 -4.85
C GLY A 40 -6.76 -20.08 -5.40
N CYS A 41 -5.87 -20.72 -6.16
CA CYS A 41 -6.14 -22.02 -6.80
C CYS A 41 -5.38 -23.14 -6.06
N ALA A 42 -6.10 -24.06 -5.43
CA ALA A 42 -5.55 -25.28 -4.86
C ALA A 42 -6.38 -26.49 -5.31
N PRO A 43 -5.77 -27.62 -5.76
CA PRO A 43 -4.33 -27.92 -5.80
C PRO A 43 -3.60 -27.42 -7.06
N TRP A 44 -2.35 -26.97 -6.91
CA TRP A 44 -1.45 -26.57 -8.00
C TRP A 44 -0.57 -27.75 -8.47
N PRO A 45 -0.26 -27.92 -9.78
CA PRO A 45 -0.65 -27.10 -10.94
C PRO A 45 -2.00 -27.47 -11.59
N GLN A 46 -2.67 -28.51 -11.10
CA GLN A 46 -3.86 -29.09 -11.74
C GLN A 46 -5.03 -28.07 -11.82
N CYS A 47 -5.23 -27.28 -10.77
CA CYS A 47 -6.24 -26.22 -10.72
C CYS A 47 -5.97 -25.10 -11.74
N TYR A 48 -4.70 -24.76 -11.97
CA TYR A 48 -4.34 -23.70 -12.90
C TYR A 48 -4.33 -24.18 -14.36
N ALA A 49 -3.89 -25.42 -14.63
CA ALA A 49 -3.99 -26.05 -15.94
C ALA A 49 -5.44 -26.16 -16.42
N GLN A 50 -6.38 -26.42 -15.52
CA GLN A 50 -7.82 -26.42 -15.81
C GLN A 50 -8.39 -25.00 -15.99
N ALA A 51 -7.76 -23.99 -15.40
CA ALA A 51 -8.11 -22.57 -15.56
C ALA A 51 -7.43 -21.91 -16.78
N LEU A 52 -6.45 -22.55 -17.41
CA LEU A 52 -5.69 -22.02 -18.55
C LEU A 52 -6.50 -21.91 -19.88
N PRO A 53 -7.66 -22.58 -20.07
CA PRO A 53 -8.65 -22.16 -21.06
C PRO A 53 -9.87 -21.44 -20.45
N ALA A 54 -9.91 -21.19 -19.13
CA ALA A 54 -11.05 -20.55 -18.50
C ALA A 54 -11.06 -19.06 -18.83
N THR A 55 -12.11 -18.65 -19.53
CA THR A 55 -12.58 -17.27 -19.59
C THR A 55 -12.46 -16.62 -18.20
N PRO A 56 -12.07 -15.33 -18.11
CA PRO A 56 -12.09 -14.63 -16.82
C PRO A 56 -13.44 -14.89 -16.17
N SER A 57 -13.42 -15.37 -14.92
CA SER A 57 -14.67 -15.68 -14.23
C SER A 57 -15.51 -14.41 -14.19
N ALA A 58 -16.82 -14.51 -14.41
CA ALA A 58 -17.71 -13.35 -14.42
C ALA A 58 -17.54 -12.46 -13.16
N SER A 59 -17.13 -13.06 -12.03
CA SER A 59 -16.78 -12.37 -10.79
C SER A 59 -15.58 -11.40 -10.91
N ILE A 60 -14.52 -11.75 -11.64
CA ILE A 60 -13.33 -10.89 -11.81
C ILE A 60 -13.64 -9.71 -12.73
N ASP A 61 -14.46 -9.90 -13.76
CA ASP A 61 -14.87 -8.82 -14.66
C ASP A 61 -15.76 -7.79 -13.94
N VAL A 62 -16.70 -8.26 -13.12
CA VAL A 62 -17.47 -7.39 -12.22
C VAL A 62 -16.55 -6.58 -11.31
N LEU A 63 -15.53 -7.22 -10.75
CA LEU A 63 -14.58 -6.57 -9.86
C LEU A 63 -13.72 -5.51 -10.58
N ARG A 64 -13.30 -5.76 -11.83
CA ARG A 64 -12.63 -4.77 -12.70
C ARG A 64 -13.54 -3.59 -13.02
N LEU A 65 -14.83 -3.84 -13.29
CA LEU A 65 -15.82 -2.79 -13.51
C LEU A 65 -16.02 -1.96 -12.24
N MET A 66 -16.20 -2.58 -11.09
CA MET A 66 -16.32 -1.92 -9.79
C MET A 66 -15.11 -1.02 -9.51
N HIS A 67 -13.89 -1.53 -9.68
CA HIS A 67 -12.67 -0.74 -9.56
C HIS A 67 -12.70 0.51 -10.44
N ARG A 68 -13.09 0.37 -11.71
CA ARG A 68 -13.18 1.49 -12.66
C ARG A 68 -14.23 2.52 -12.25
N LEU A 69 -15.42 2.08 -11.83
CA LEU A 69 -16.50 2.97 -11.40
C LEU A 69 -16.11 3.75 -10.14
N LEU A 70 -15.49 3.09 -9.15
CA LEU A 70 -15.01 3.74 -7.94
C LEU A 70 -13.91 4.77 -8.26
N ALA A 71 -12.97 4.44 -9.16
CA ALA A 71 -11.91 5.37 -9.57
C ALA A 71 -12.48 6.61 -10.31
N VAL A 72 -13.50 6.44 -11.16
CA VAL A 72 -14.18 7.55 -11.83
C VAL A 72 -14.94 8.42 -10.80
N ALA A 73 -15.62 7.80 -9.83
CA ALA A 73 -16.33 8.52 -8.78
C ALA A 73 -15.41 9.29 -7.82
N LEU A 74 -14.16 8.85 -7.66
CA LEU A 74 -13.17 9.51 -6.80
C LEU A 74 -12.74 10.89 -7.33
N LEU A 75 -12.58 11.04 -8.65
CA LEU A 75 -12.09 12.28 -9.26
C LEU A 75 -12.91 13.54 -8.88
N PRO A 76 -14.25 13.58 -9.01
CA PRO A 76 -15.02 14.76 -8.61
C PRO A 76 -14.91 15.05 -7.11
N LEU A 77 -14.77 14.03 -6.26
CA LEU A 77 -14.60 14.25 -4.81
C LEU A 77 -13.24 14.88 -4.49
N VAL A 78 -12.17 14.43 -5.16
CA VAL A 78 -10.83 15.05 -5.03
C VAL A 78 -10.85 16.50 -5.52
N LEU A 79 -11.56 16.80 -6.61
CA LEU A 79 -11.74 18.17 -7.10
C LEU A 79 -12.52 19.04 -6.09
N LEU A 80 -13.54 18.50 -5.43
CA LEU A 80 -14.26 19.20 -4.36
C LEU A 80 -13.35 19.51 -3.16
N LEU A 81 -12.49 18.57 -2.76
CA LEU A 81 -11.50 18.80 -1.71
C LEU A 81 -10.50 19.89 -2.10
N LEU A 82 -10.02 19.88 -3.35
CA LEU A 82 -9.12 20.90 -3.86
C LEU A 82 -9.77 22.29 -3.83
N VAL A 83 -10.96 22.43 -4.41
CA VAL A 83 -11.69 23.71 -4.42
C VAL A 83 -11.98 24.17 -2.98
N GLY A 84 -12.36 23.25 -2.09
CA GLY A 84 -12.58 23.53 -0.68
C GLY A 84 -11.33 24.05 0.04
N ALA A 85 -10.18 23.45 -0.18
CA ALA A 85 -8.90 23.83 0.43
C ALA A 85 -8.45 25.25 0.02
N PHE A 86 -8.78 25.69 -1.19
CA PHE A 86 -8.47 27.05 -1.67
C PHE A 86 -9.52 28.10 -1.27
N LYS A 87 -10.79 27.70 -1.11
CA LYS A 87 -11.87 28.64 -0.73
C LYS A 87 -11.91 28.95 0.77
N ARG A 88 -11.36 28.08 1.63
CA ARG A 88 -11.33 28.29 3.08
C ARG A 88 -10.21 29.26 3.48
N LYS A 89 -10.54 30.25 4.32
CA LYS A 89 -9.60 31.16 4.98
C LYS A 89 -9.90 31.19 6.48
N PRO A 90 -8.92 31.08 7.38
CA PRO A 90 -7.51 30.77 7.16
C PRO A 90 -7.28 29.23 7.15
N GLU A 91 -7.09 28.64 5.97
CA GLU A 91 -6.54 27.27 5.87
C GLU A 91 -5.00 27.30 5.91
N PRO A 92 -4.34 26.48 6.73
CA PRO A 92 -2.89 26.28 6.64
C PRO A 92 -2.46 25.84 5.23
N TRP A 93 -1.37 26.43 4.75
CA TRP A 93 -0.79 26.18 3.42
C TRP A 93 -0.50 24.69 3.13
N ASP A 94 -0.19 23.91 4.16
CA ASP A 94 0.04 22.45 4.10
C ASP A 94 -1.18 21.66 3.57
N GLN A 95 -2.40 22.04 3.94
CA GLN A 95 -3.61 21.35 3.46
C GLN A 95 -3.88 21.60 1.98
N ARG A 96 -3.55 22.80 1.47
CA ARG A 96 -3.67 23.12 0.05
C ARG A 96 -2.78 22.24 -0.80
N TRP A 97 -1.51 22.09 -0.42
CA TRP A 97 -0.58 21.20 -1.12
C TRP A 97 -0.99 19.73 -1.00
N THR A 98 -1.53 19.31 0.14
CA THR A 98 -2.07 17.95 0.31
C THR A 98 -3.17 17.66 -0.73
N ALA A 99 -4.09 18.61 -0.95
CA ALA A 99 -5.15 18.46 -1.96
C ALA A 99 -4.61 18.52 -3.41
N VAL A 100 -3.61 19.38 -3.69
CA VAL A 100 -2.93 19.42 -4.99
C VAL A 100 -2.26 18.08 -5.30
N TRP A 101 -1.50 17.53 -4.35
CA TRP A 101 -0.85 16.23 -4.52
C TRP A 101 -1.85 15.10 -4.67
N ALA A 102 -2.99 15.14 -3.98
CA ALA A 102 -4.05 14.15 -4.16
C ALA A 102 -4.58 14.16 -5.61
N LEU A 103 -4.78 15.34 -6.21
CA LEU A 103 -5.16 15.45 -7.62
C LEU A 103 -4.06 14.93 -8.54
N VAL A 104 -2.80 15.36 -8.35
CA VAL A 104 -1.67 14.93 -9.18
C VAL A 104 -1.53 13.40 -9.19
N VAL A 105 -1.60 12.76 -8.01
CA VAL A 105 -1.52 11.31 -7.89
C VAL A 105 -2.74 10.62 -8.53
N THR A 106 -3.93 11.19 -8.39
CA THR A 106 -5.15 10.67 -9.05
C THR A 106 -5.00 10.68 -10.58
N LEU A 107 -4.50 11.78 -11.15
CA LEU A 107 -4.27 11.89 -12.59
C LEU A 107 -3.15 10.94 -13.05
N PHE A 108 -2.06 10.84 -12.29
CA PHE A 108 -0.99 9.88 -12.55
C PHE A 108 -1.52 8.44 -12.60
N LEU A 109 -2.32 8.02 -11.61
CA LEU A 109 -2.92 6.68 -11.55
C LEU A 109 -3.90 6.44 -12.71
N ALA A 110 -4.66 7.46 -13.13
CA ALA A 110 -5.57 7.37 -14.28
C ALA A 110 -4.81 7.13 -15.58
N VAL A 111 -3.68 7.82 -15.78
CA VAL A 111 -2.79 7.62 -16.94
C VAL A 111 -2.13 6.25 -16.88
N LEU A 112 -1.55 5.88 -15.72
CA LEU A 112 -0.89 4.59 -15.52
C LEU A 112 -1.85 3.41 -15.76
N GLY A 113 -3.12 3.56 -15.36
CA GLY A 113 -4.17 2.57 -15.58
C GLY A 113 -4.39 2.18 -17.04
N ARG A 114 -4.06 3.05 -18.01
CA ARG A 114 -4.13 2.74 -19.44
C ARG A 114 -3.04 1.75 -19.86
N TRP A 115 -1.88 1.77 -19.20
CA TRP A 115 -0.78 0.84 -19.45
C TRP A 115 -0.85 -0.43 -18.59
N THR A 116 -1.68 -0.48 -17.55
CA THR A 116 -1.83 -1.66 -16.68
C THR A 116 -2.45 -2.87 -17.40
N VAL A 117 -3.17 -2.67 -18.50
CA VAL A 117 -3.76 -3.77 -19.27
C VAL A 117 -2.65 -4.53 -20.01
N GLY A 118 -2.33 -5.73 -19.53
CA GLY A 118 -1.35 -6.62 -20.16
C GLY A 118 0.12 -6.36 -19.79
N ALA A 119 0.39 -5.37 -18.95
CA ALA A 119 1.74 -5.10 -18.47
C ALA A 119 2.27 -6.22 -17.57
N LYS A 120 3.41 -6.79 -17.96
CA LYS A 120 4.17 -7.76 -17.15
C LYS A 120 5.35 -7.12 -16.40
N ILE A 121 5.58 -5.81 -16.60
CA ILE A 121 6.69 -5.10 -15.98
C ILE A 121 6.35 -4.69 -14.53
N PRO A 122 7.20 -5.01 -13.55
CA PRO A 122 7.02 -4.61 -12.15
C PRO A 122 6.82 -3.10 -11.93
N ALA A 123 7.42 -2.24 -12.76
CA ALA A 123 7.33 -0.78 -12.64
C ALA A 123 5.87 -0.27 -12.64
N ILE A 124 5.01 -0.85 -13.47
CA ILE A 124 3.59 -0.46 -13.53
C ILE A 124 2.86 -0.92 -12.27
N ALA A 125 3.16 -2.13 -11.78
CA ALA A 125 2.59 -2.62 -10.53
C ALA A 125 3.02 -1.77 -9.32
N LEU A 126 4.29 -1.37 -9.27
CA LEU A 126 4.84 -0.47 -8.24
C LEU A 126 4.20 0.91 -8.28
N GLY A 127 4.10 1.52 -9.47
CA GLY A 127 3.48 2.84 -9.63
C GLY A 127 2.03 2.84 -9.15
N ASN A 128 1.27 1.79 -9.48
CA ASN A 128 -0.12 1.65 -9.05
C ASN A 128 -0.23 1.43 -7.52
N LEU A 129 0.64 0.59 -6.95
CA LEU A 129 0.66 0.30 -5.52
C LEU A 129 1.06 1.53 -4.69
N LEU A 130 2.22 2.12 -4.99
CA LEU A 130 2.74 3.28 -4.27
C LEU A 130 1.85 4.51 -4.45
N GLY A 131 1.36 4.75 -5.67
CA GLY A 131 0.42 5.83 -5.95
C GLY A 131 -0.89 5.66 -5.20
N GLY A 132 -1.47 4.45 -5.19
CA GLY A 132 -2.71 4.17 -4.45
C GLY A 132 -2.54 4.36 -2.94
N PHE A 133 -1.43 3.91 -2.38
CA PHE A 133 -1.13 4.07 -0.95
C PHE A 133 -0.89 5.53 -0.57
N LEU A 134 -0.17 6.28 -1.41
CA LEU A 134 0.03 7.71 -1.22
C LEU A 134 -1.30 8.47 -1.27
N LEU A 135 -2.14 8.18 -2.26
CA LEU A 135 -3.46 8.81 -2.38
C LEU A 135 -4.34 8.51 -1.16
N PHE A 136 -4.32 7.28 -0.67
CA PHE A 136 -5.02 6.90 0.56
C PHE A 136 -4.53 7.70 1.76
N ALA A 137 -3.20 7.81 1.92
CA ALA A 137 -2.59 8.56 3.01
C ALA A 137 -2.91 10.06 2.95
N LEU A 138 -2.92 10.67 1.76
CA LEU A 138 -3.29 12.08 1.56
C LEU A 138 -4.76 12.33 1.92
N CYS A 139 -5.67 11.46 1.48
CA CYS A 139 -7.09 11.55 1.84
C CYS A 139 -7.30 11.37 3.35
N ALA A 140 -6.62 10.41 3.98
CA ALA A 140 -6.67 10.19 5.42
C ALA A 140 -6.13 11.40 6.21
N ARG A 141 -5.03 12.01 5.76
CA ARG A 141 -4.46 13.22 6.37
C ARG A 141 -5.44 14.40 6.33
N MET A 142 -6.18 14.57 5.24
CA MET A 142 -7.23 15.59 5.14
C MET A 142 -8.45 15.25 6.01
N ALA A 143 -8.84 13.98 6.08
CA ALA A 143 -9.98 13.52 6.89
C ALA A 143 -9.76 13.76 8.41
N PHE A 144 -8.52 13.66 8.88
CA PHE A 144 -8.16 13.80 10.31
C PHE A 144 -7.44 15.13 10.63
N SER A 145 -7.62 16.16 9.80
CA SER A 145 -6.87 17.42 9.91
C SER A 145 -7.14 18.22 11.21
N GLU A 146 -8.34 18.15 11.79
CA GLU A 146 -8.64 18.84 13.06
C GLU A 146 -8.03 18.13 14.27
N ALA A 147 -8.06 16.79 14.28
CA ALA A 147 -7.38 16.00 15.31
C ALA A 147 -5.86 16.30 15.32
N ARG A 148 -5.30 16.61 14.15
CA ARG A 148 -3.90 17.02 13.94
C ARG A 148 -3.60 18.41 14.51
N GLN A 149 -4.50 19.38 14.33
CA GLN A 149 -4.34 20.75 14.83
C GLN A 149 -4.44 20.84 16.36
N GLY A 150 -5.22 19.96 17.01
CA GLY A 150 -5.33 19.91 18.46
C GLY A 150 -4.13 19.29 19.20
N THR A 151 -3.20 18.67 18.47
CA THR A 151 -1.96 18.11 19.02
C THR A 151 -0.80 19.05 18.74
N GLY A 152 -0.22 19.66 19.78
CA GLY A 152 0.94 20.55 19.64
C GLY A 152 2.12 19.91 18.90
N SER A 153 3.04 20.73 18.40
CA SER A 153 4.20 20.30 17.63
C SER A 153 5.01 19.23 18.37
N ALA A 154 5.26 18.10 17.72
CA ALA A 154 6.13 17.06 18.26
C ALA A 154 7.59 17.57 18.37
N PRO A 155 8.36 17.09 19.35
CA PRO A 155 9.80 17.38 19.44
C PRO A 155 10.54 17.02 18.14
N ASP A 156 11.65 17.71 17.84
CA ASP A 156 12.44 17.49 16.62
C ASP A 156 12.90 16.03 16.44
N LEU A 157 13.31 15.39 17.55
CA LEU A 157 13.68 13.98 17.54
C LEU A 157 12.52 13.07 17.08
N ALA A 158 11.30 13.35 17.53
CA ALA A 158 10.11 12.60 17.12
C ALA A 158 9.72 12.88 15.65
N ARG A 159 10.06 14.06 15.10
CA ARG A 159 9.93 14.34 13.66
C ARG A 159 10.93 13.51 12.84
N GLY A 160 12.19 13.43 13.28
CA GLY A 160 13.22 12.63 12.62
C GLY A 160 12.86 11.15 12.52
N TRP A 161 12.45 10.53 13.63
CA TRP A 161 12.02 9.13 13.64
C TRP A 161 10.79 8.87 12.76
N ARG A 162 9.82 9.78 12.74
CA ARG A 162 8.63 9.66 11.88
C ARG A 162 8.96 9.73 10.39
N LEU A 163 9.90 10.60 10.00
CA LEU A 163 10.38 10.64 8.62
C LEU A 163 11.10 9.35 8.26
N ALA A 164 12.03 8.90 9.11
CA ALA A 164 12.76 7.65 8.89
C ALA A 164 11.81 6.44 8.79
N ALA A 165 10.82 6.33 9.68
CA ALA A 165 9.82 5.27 9.63
C ALA A 165 8.94 5.35 8.36
N SER A 166 8.53 6.55 7.95
CA SER A 166 7.76 6.74 6.70
C SER A 166 8.56 6.29 5.48
N VAL A 167 9.83 6.70 5.38
CA VAL A 167 10.72 6.28 4.28
C VAL A 167 10.92 4.76 4.31
N ALA A 168 11.16 4.18 5.49
CA ALA A 168 11.33 2.74 5.62
C ALA A 168 10.09 1.96 5.16
N VAL A 169 8.89 2.40 5.54
CA VAL A 169 7.64 1.78 5.08
C VAL A 169 7.47 1.92 3.57
N VAL A 170 7.81 3.07 2.96
CA VAL A 170 7.74 3.24 1.50
C VAL A 170 8.69 2.28 0.79
N VAL A 171 9.94 2.16 1.26
CA VAL A 171 10.91 1.20 0.72
C VAL A 171 10.41 -0.23 0.91
N GLN A 172 9.83 -0.55 2.07
CA GLN A 172 9.27 -1.88 2.36
C GLN A 172 8.11 -2.23 1.44
N VAL A 173 7.22 -1.28 1.17
CA VAL A 173 6.10 -1.45 0.22
C VAL A 173 6.62 -1.62 -1.20
N ALA A 174 7.64 -0.87 -1.60
CA ALA A 174 8.26 -1.04 -2.91
C ALA A 174 8.91 -2.42 -3.07
N LEU A 175 9.70 -2.88 -2.08
CA LEU A 175 10.28 -4.22 -2.07
C LEU A 175 9.19 -5.30 -2.06
N GLY A 176 8.12 -5.13 -1.28
CA GLY A 176 6.99 -6.08 -1.27
C GLY A 176 6.23 -6.11 -2.60
N GLY A 177 6.10 -4.95 -3.27
CA GLY A 177 5.54 -4.84 -4.61
C GLY A 177 6.41 -5.54 -5.66
N LEU A 178 7.74 -5.44 -5.55
CA LEU A 178 8.66 -6.22 -6.37
C LEU A 178 8.50 -7.71 -6.09
N VAL A 179 8.54 -8.17 -4.83
CA VAL A 179 8.31 -9.59 -4.48
C VAL A 179 7.01 -10.13 -5.08
N SER A 180 5.93 -9.34 -5.03
CA SER A 180 4.64 -9.74 -5.61
C SER A 180 4.65 -9.79 -7.13
N SER A 181 5.33 -8.86 -7.81
CA SER A 181 5.29 -8.74 -9.28
C SER A 181 6.36 -9.58 -9.98
N THR A 182 7.49 -9.83 -9.32
CA THR A 182 8.50 -10.83 -9.72
C THR A 182 8.19 -12.21 -9.20
N LEU A 183 7.01 -12.38 -8.58
CA LEU A 183 6.49 -13.69 -8.23
C LEU A 183 7.45 -14.47 -7.29
N ALA A 184 8.06 -13.74 -6.35
CA ALA A 184 9.14 -14.21 -5.48
C ALA A 184 8.71 -14.54 -4.04
N GLY A 185 7.40 -14.58 -3.76
CA GLY A 185 6.85 -14.70 -2.41
C GLY A 185 7.23 -15.99 -1.67
N LEU A 186 7.65 -17.05 -2.38
CA LEU A 186 8.14 -18.31 -1.81
C LEU A 186 9.58 -18.64 -2.23
N SER A 187 10.33 -17.67 -2.77
CA SER A 187 11.73 -17.86 -3.16
C SER A 187 12.67 -18.17 -1.98
N CYS A 188 12.27 -17.79 -0.77
CA CYS A 188 12.95 -18.12 0.48
C CYS A 188 11.93 -18.85 1.39
N PRO A 189 11.76 -20.18 1.26
CA PRO A 189 10.75 -20.92 2.02
C PRO A 189 11.10 -21.05 3.52
N ASP A 190 12.38 -20.96 3.87
CA ASP A 190 12.83 -21.02 5.25
C ASP A 190 12.66 -19.67 5.98
N LEU A 191 12.29 -19.74 7.27
CA LEU A 191 12.08 -18.57 8.12
C LEU A 191 13.36 -17.84 8.54
N ILE A 192 14.53 -18.46 8.39
CA ILE A 192 15.83 -17.88 8.79
C ILE A 192 16.79 -17.84 7.60
N GLY A 193 16.90 -18.93 6.85
CA GLY A 193 17.75 -19.00 5.66
C GLY A 193 17.09 -18.44 4.40
N CYS A 194 17.92 -18.07 3.43
CA CYS A 194 17.50 -17.96 2.03
C CYS A 194 18.65 -18.39 1.13
N ALA A 195 18.43 -19.42 0.31
CA ALA A 195 19.39 -19.85 -0.68
C ALA A 195 19.38 -18.89 -1.87
N LEU A 196 20.49 -18.19 -2.08
CA LEU A 196 20.64 -17.30 -3.23
C LEU A 196 21.17 -18.08 -4.44
N PRO A 197 20.70 -17.77 -5.66
CA PRO A 197 21.28 -18.32 -6.87
C PRO A 197 22.74 -17.88 -7.01
N SER A 198 23.56 -18.75 -7.59
CA SER A 198 24.97 -18.46 -7.92
C SER A 198 25.13 -18.50 -9.45
N PRO A 199 25.50 -17.38 -10.11
CA PRO A 199 25.76 -16.06 -9.52
C PRO A 199 24.49 -15.34 -9.07
N VAL A 200 24.63 -14.39 -8.13
CA VAL A 200 23.53 -13.52 -7.71
C VAL A 200 23.22 -12.52 -8.82
N SER A 201 22.00 -12.53 -9.35
CA SER A 201 21.54 -11.50 -10.30
C SER A 201 20.85 -10.35 -9.58
N TRP A 202 21.11 -9.13 -10.05
CA TRP A 202 20.46 -7.89 -9.62
C TRP A 202 19.18 -7.58 -10.42
N ASP A 203 18.86 -8.38 -11.45
CA ASP A 203 17.71 -8.16 -12.33
C ASP A 203 16.38 -8.20 -11.55
N ALA A 204 16.32 -8.96 -10.45
CA ALA A 204 15.16 -9.01 -9.57
C ALA A 204 14.84 -7.66 -8.88
N LEU A 205 15.79 -6.73 -8.82
CA LEU A 205 15.58 -5.37 -8.33
C LEU A 205 15.29 -4.36 -9.44
N ASN A 206 15.45 -4.75 -10.71
CA ASN A 206 15.16 -3.87 -11.84
C ASN A 206 13.65 -3.89 -12.15
N PRO A 207 12.90 -2.81 -11.87
CA PRO A 207 11.45 -2.80 -12.04
C PRO A 207 11.03 -2.80 -13.52
N TRP A 208 11.95 -2.54 -14.44
CA TRP A 208 11.69 -2.54 -15.88
C TRP A 208 11.96 -3.90 -16.53
N HIS A 209 12.57 -4.84 -15.80
CA HIS A 209 12.82 -6.17 -16.28
C HIS A 209 11.58 -7.05 -16.12
N VAL A 210 11.19 -7.75 -17.18
CA VAL A 210 10.09 -8.73 -17.11
C VAL A 210 10.63 -9.99 -16.43
N PRO A 211 10.05 -10.43 -15.29
CA PRO A 211 10.53 -11.59 -14.57
C PRO A 211 10.36 -12.85 -15.44
N GLN A 212 11.44 -13.63 -15.55
CA GLN A 212 11.40 -14.96 -16.16
C GLN A 212 10.91 -15.94 -15.09
N VAL A 213 9.74 -16.52 -15.30
CA VAL A 213 9.16 -17.50 -14.37
C VAL A 213 9.05 -18.82 -15.09
N ASP A 214 9.70 -19.84 -14.54
CA ASP A 214 9.55 -21.21 -14.98
C ASP A 214 8.20 -21.76 -14.50
N PRO A 215 7.24 -22.06 -15.41
CA PRO A 215 5.93 -22.57 -15.03
C PRO A 215 6.00 -23.91 -14.28
N SER A 216 7.07 -24.68 -14.46
CA SER A 216 7.26 -25.99 -13.81
C SER A 216 7.74 -25.89 -12.36
N ALA A 217 8.40 -24.78 -12.00
CA ALA A 217 8.93 -24.53 -10.65
C ALA A 217 7.99 -23.66 -9.78
N TRP A 218 6.86 -23.20 -10.33
CA TRP A 218 5.87 -22.40 -9.61
C TRP A 218 5.30 -23.14 -8.38
N PRO A 219 5.19 -22.50 -7.20
CA PRO A 219 5.26 -21.06 -6.91
C PRO A 219 6.63 -20.51 -6.52
N ILE A 220 7.72 -21.24 -6.77
CA ILE A 220 9.07 -20.82 -6.39
C ILE A 220 9.75 -20.16 -7.61
N ASN A 221 10.20 -18.92 -7.44
CA ASN A 221 11.07 -18.24 -8.40
C ASN A 221 12.47 -18.01 -7.81
N PRO A 222 13.45 -18.90 -8.03
CA PRO A 222 14.78 -18.79 -7.44
C PRO A 222 15.49 -17.47 -7.75
N GLN A 223 15.27 -16.89 -8.94
CA GLN A 223 15.86 -15.61 -9.33
C GLN A 223 15.36 -14.44 -8.46
N GLY A 224 14.16 -14.58 -7.89
CA GLY A 224 13.57 -13.60 -6.96
C GLY A 224 14.05 -13.71 -5.50
N ALA A 225 14.92 -14.67 -5.16
CA ALA A 225 15.38 -14.88 -3.79
C ALA A 225 16.03 -13.64 -3.17
N LEU A 226 16.82 -12.88 -3.95
CA LEU A 226 17.48 -11.65 -3.49
C LEU A 226 16.46 -10.59 -3.05
N VAL A 227 15.43 -10.32 -3.87
CA VAL A 227 14.43 -9.30 -3.54
C VAL A 227 13.56 -9.71 -2.35
N HIS A 228 13.28 -11.00 -2.20
CA HIS A 228 12.58 -11.53 -1.04
C HIS A 228 13.43 -11.40 0.24
N LEU A 229 14.73 -11.72 0.18
CA LEU A 229 15.64 -11.52 1.30
C LEU A 229 15.73 -10.04 1.72
N LEU A 230 15.89 -9.13 0.75
CA LEU A 230 15.93 -7.69 1.01
C LEU A 230 14.62 -7.18 1.62
N HIS A 231 13.47 -7.65 1.14
CA HIS A 231 12.17 -7.34 1.75
C HIS A 231 12.10 -7.80 3.21
N ARG A 232 12.66 -8.97 3.56
CA ARG A 232 12.68 -9.47 4.95
C ARG A 232 13.60 -8.63 5.84
N CYS A 233 14.83 -8.36 5.39
CA CYS A 233 15.79 -7.55 6.13
C CYS A 233 15.27 -6.12 6.36
N MET A 234 14.75 -5.48 5.32
CA MET A 234 14.14 -4.15 5.42
C MET A 234 12.87 -4.17 6.27
N GLY A 235 12.14 -5.29 6.29
CA GLY A 235 10.99 -5.49 7.17
C GLY A 235 11.37 -5.40 8.64
N LEU A 236 12.48 -6.03 9.05
CA LEU A 236 12.99 -5.93 10.43
C LEU A 236 13.39 -4.48 10.79
N ILE A 237 14.06 -3.78 9.87
CA ILE A 237 14.40 -2.36 10.05
C ILE A 237 13.13 -1.52 10.22
N THR A 238 12.11 -1.78 9.40
CA THR A 238 10.81 -1.10 9.46
C THR A 238 10.12 -1.34 10.81
N VAL A 239 10.14 -2.58 11.32
CA VAL A 239 9.61 -2.92 12.65
C VAL A 239 10.29 -2.09 13.73
N VAL A 240 11.62 -2.01 13.72
CA VAL A 240 12.38 -1.23 14.70
C VAL A 240 12.02 0.26 14.64
N LEU A 241 12.07 0.87 13.45
CA LEU A 241 11.81 2.31 13.28
C LEU A 241 10.38 2.70 13.64
N VAL A 242 9.39 1.87 13.27
CA VAL A 242 7.98 2.10 13.62
C VAL A 242 7.78 1.91 15.13
N THR A 243 8.42 0.93 15.75
CA THR A 243 8.31 0.69 17.20
C THR A 243 8.91 1.84 18.01
N ILE A 244 10.09 2.35 17.62
CA ILE A 244 10.71 3.53 18.24
C ILE A 244 9.79 4.75 18.09
N THR A 245 9.24 4.96 16.89
CA THR A 245 8.30 6.05 16.63
C THR A 245 7.06 5.92 17.54
N ALA A 246 6.46 4.74 17.59
CA ALA A 246 5.29 4.47 18.41
C ALA A 246 5.57 4.68 19.91
N TRP A 247 6.74 4.26 20.40
CA TRP A 247 7.18 4.48 21.77
C TRP A 247 7.23 5.97 22.15
N HIS A 248 7.77 6.81 21.26
CA HIS A 248 7.75 8.26 21.47
C HIS A 248 6.31 8.82 21.49
N LEU A 249 5.41 8.33 20.63
CA LEU A 249 4.00 8.75 20.62
C LEU A 249 3.23 8.31 21.86
N LEU A 250 3.53 7.12 22.41
CA LEU A 250 2.96 6.60 23.66
C LEU A 250 3.38 7.43 24.90
N LYS A 251 4.58 8.00 24.88
CA LYS A 251 5.02 8.93 25.93
C LYS A 251 4.39 10.31 25.80
N GLY A 252 3.96 10.69 24.61
CA GLY A 252 3.34 11.98 24.32
C GLY A 252 1.81 12.01 24.42
N ARG A 253 1.20 13.04 23.80
CA ARG A 253 -0.26 13.23 23.73
C ARG A 253 -0.96 12.36 22.67
N GLN A 254 -0.19 11.60 21.88
CA GLN A 254 -0.68 10.82 20.73
C GLN A 254 -0.69 9.32 21.01
N ARG A 255 -1.02 8.92 22.26
CA ARG A 255 -0.98 7.51 22.70
C ARG A 255 -1.80 6.58 21.82
N ARG A 256 -2.99 7.00 21.41
CA ARG A 256 -3.86 6.20 20.53
C ARG A 256 -3.17 5.85 19.21
N THR A 257 -2.53 6.83 18.57
CA THR A 257 -1.79 6.57 17.33
C THR A 257 -0.57 5.69 17.57
N GLY A 258 0.15 5.87 18.67
CA GLY A 258 1.23 4.97 19.08
C GLY A 258 0.75 3.51 19.22
N MET A 259 -0.39 3.28 19.88
CA MET A 259 -0.99 1.93 20.00
C MET A 259 -1.40 1.37 18.63
N VAL A 260 -2.02 2.18 17.77
CA VAL A 260 -2.41 1.77 16.42
C VAL A 260 -1.17 1.34 15.62
N LEU A 261 -0.07 2.11 15.65
CA LEU A 261 1.17 1.74 14.96
C LEU A 261 1.74 0.41 15.47
N LEU A 262 1.72 0.17 16.78
CA LEU A 262 2.18 -1.10 17.38
C LEU A 262 1.32 -2.29 16.94
N VAL A 263 -0.01 -2.12 16.94
CA VAL A 263 -0.92 -3.18 16.48
C VAL A 263 -0.71 -3.45 15.00
N LEU A 264 -0.65 -2.41 14.16
CA LEU A 264 -0.47 -2.55 12.72
C LEU A 264 0.86 -3.22 12.37
N ILE A 265 1.97 -2.82 13.01
CA ILE A 265 3.29 -3.41 12.71
C ILE A 265 3.41 -4.86 13.21
N ALA A 266 2.79 -5.19 14.35
CA ALA A 266 2.74 -6.56 14.86
C ALA A 266 1.93 -7.47 13.92
N LEU A 267 0.75 -7.00 13.47
CA LEU A 267 -0.07 -7.72 12.48
C LEU A 267 0.66 -7.86 11.14
N GLN A 268 1.38 -6.82 10.69
CA GLN A 268 2.15 -6.87 9.45
C GLN A 268 3.24 -7.94 9.51
N LEU A 269 3.99 -8.00 10.61
CA LEU A 269 5.02 -9.01 10.83
C LEU A 269 4.41 -10.43 10.90
N GLY A 270 3.33 -10.60 11.68
CA GLY A 270 2.64 -11.88 11.82
C GLY A 270 2.08 -12.39 10.50
N LEU A 271 1.45 -11.53 9.69
CA LEU A 271 0.97 -11.90 8.36
C LEU A 271 2.12 -12.17 7.38
N GLY A 272 3.23 -11.45 7.47
CA GLY A 272 4.41 -11.73 6.66
C GLY A 272 4.98 -13.13 6.92
N ILE A 273 5.05 -13.54 8.19
CA ILE A 273 5.44 -14.89 8.57
C ILE A 273 4.41 -15.92 8.09
N LEU A 274 3.11 -15.65 8.30
CA LEU A 274 2.02 -16.52 7.86
C LEU A 274 2.07 -16.76 6.35
N LEU A 275 2.38 -15.74 5.56
CA LEU A 275 2.48 -15.84 4.11
C LEU A 275 3.53 -16.84 3.65
N VAL A 276 4.68 -16.89 4.32
CA VAL A 276 5.74 -17.85 3.99
C VAL A 276 5.35 -19.26 4.44
N VAL A 277 4.89 -19.41 5.70
CA VAL A 277 4.61 -20.72 6.30
C VAL A 277 3.37 -21.39 5.70
N ALA A 278 2.32 -20.63 5.38
CA ALA A 278 1.06 -21.15 4.89
C ALA A 278 0.97 -21.18 3.34
N GLY A 279 2.05 -20.89 2.62
CA GLY A 279 2.06 -20.97 1.16
C GLY A 279 1.23 -19.89 0.46
N LEU A 280 1.35 -18.63 0.91
CA LEU A 280 0.73 -17.44 0.32
C LEU A 280 -0.81 -17.48 0.20
N PRO A 281 -1.58 -17.78 1.27
CA PRO A 281 -3.04 -17.78 1.17
C PRO A 281 -3.56 -16.39 0.77
N LEU A 282 -4.41 -16.33 -0.27
CA LEU A 282 -4.91 -15.08 -0.86
C LEU A 282 -5.43 -14.07 0.16
N ALA A 283 -6.21 -14.54 1.15
CA ALA A 283 -6.76 -13.68 2.19
C ALA A 283 -5.68 -13.03 3.06
N ALA A 284 -4.63 -13.77 3.43
CA ALA A 284 -3.51 -13.23 4.20
C ALA A 284 -2.69 -12.24 3.35
N ALA A 285 -2.52 -12.51 2.05
CA ALA A 285 -1.78 -11.64 1.14
C ALA A 285 -2.50 -10.29 0.95
N LEU A 286 -3.83 -10.36 0.79
CA LEU A 286 -4.66 -9.17 0.73
C LEU A 286 -4.62 -8.38 2.05
N ALA A 287 -4.75 -9.07 3.19
CA ALA A 287 -4.69 -8.44 4.51
C ALA A 287 -3.33 -7.76 4.76
N HIS A 288 -2.22 -8.43 4.41
CA HIS A 288 -0.86 -7.88 4.52
C HIS A 288 -0.69 -6.62 3.66
N ASN A 289 -1.27 -6.59 2.46
CA ASN A 289 -1.25 -5.40 1.59
C ASN A 289 -2.09 -4.25 2.18
N LEU A 290 -3.31 -4.52 2.66
CA LEU A 290 -4.19 -3.50 3.22
C LEU A 290 -3.67 -2.92 4.54
N LEU A 291 -3.06 -3.74 5.40
CA LEU A 291 -2.45 -3.27 6.64
C LEU A 291 -1.22 -2.41 6.38
N ALA A 292 -0.42 -2.69 5.34
CA ALA A 292 0.66 -1.80 4.92
C ALA A 292 0.14 -0.41 4.51
N ALA A 293 -1.00 -0.34 3.81
CA ALA A 293 -1.61 0.93 3.44
C ALA A 293 -2.08 1.71 4.68
N LEU A 294 -2.71 1.04 5.65
CA LEU A 294 -3.11 1.64 6.93
C LEU A 294 -1.92 2.11 7.76
N LEU A 295 -0.81 1.35 7.76
CA LEU A 295 0.40 1.71 8.48
C LEU A 295 1.02 2.99 7.90
N LEU A 296 1.17 3.07 6.58
CA LEU A 296 1.70 4.27 5.91
C LEU A 296 0.78 5.48 6.13
N ALA A 297 -0.52 5.30 5.97
CA ALA A 297 -1.50 6.37 6.22
C ALA A 297 -1.45 6.86 7.67
N SER A 298 -1.28 5.96 8.64
CA SER A 298 -1.18 6.30 10.06
C SER A 298 0.08 7.11 10.37
N LEU A 299 1.20 6.89 9.68
CA LEU A 299 2.43 7.68 9.81
C LEU A 299 2.30 9.06 9.15
N LEU A 300 1.73 9.13 7.94
CA LEU A 300 1.61 10.36 7.16
C LEU A 300 0.45 11.26 7.59
N ALA A 301 -0.56 10.72 8.27
CA ALA A 301 -1.66 11.50 8.84
C ALA A 301 -1.25 12.28 10.11
N LEU A 302 -0.05 12.06 10.65
CA LEU A 302 0.43 12.73 11.86
C LEU A 302 0.84 14.21 11.63
N PRO A 303 0.83 15.06 12.69
CA PRO A 303 1.32 16.46 12.69
C PRO A 303 2.76 16.62 12.25
#